data_AF-A0A1X0WAF3-F1
#
_entry.id   AF-A0A1X0WAF3-F1
#
_cell.length_a   1.000
_cell.length_b   1.000
_cell.length_c   1.000
_cell.angle_alpha   90.00
_cell.angle_beta   90.00
_cell.angle_gamma   90.00
#
_symmetry.space_group_name_H-M   'P 1'
#
loop_
_entity.id
_entity.type
_entity.pdbx_description
1 polymer ?
#
loop_
_entity_poly.entity_id
_entity_poly.type
_entity_poly.pdbx_seq_one_letter_code
_entity_poly.pdbx_strand_id
1 'polypeptide(L)'
;MAFIDGQLLTAAQLNDLANKSDLDSAIEAKIDEINGYNLSAAQSADAAASNSASAQSAVALAQQAAAEALAAEDVLRSELAAPAGAGLSGYQIGQTYGANTVGTKLNRRIDIEDFADENSEAGDWTIAIQAAINQSLIDGSDVYGRGNYTISNTLKIAGFASQGLNLYLNSLSVNSAFPKCDSFWDSPTPMILIGDGGANVTGLNITIGTLHGGIYNASSGDIEYIADGIKPNGNGFALSHFHIGYALYCYAVIRTGDQLTPNASMWITGDFWTQNYLGVLMKTGTGSGAPIVEGWKFFVKFIAANNYGGIWFLNSGQYAQVNGDFDFNGGWLGILHLSDTTYVSELVGNAGEMLTDGTTQLAFMAHYTYQGSNYVIVAADRPMSDYGGGTGTFPWAAGSTITSVKASDIAIKFDKAMLAGDNASSNNFIDIIHDFQYTAFGKIQVVAGYLAGVYGGLLHSSVFLYQNSFDGVTQIVDGMAVSNSGTTLSFYNKTVSDSPYSNITADFVNFEKRLYLKDHTTIGINTYIAVPRATSADDFTTILPLTDTSTDKYGEEGSKWHVEIISNYSGCGGSHDVYIWGVGNARVTNQQQLGYAYEWRYMQQANADGTAISGINLQIRQDSQDVIKFSVNMTRIG
;
A
#
# COMPACT_ATOMS: atom_id res chain seq x y z
N MET A 1 -95.24 84.73 -16.07
CA MET A 1 -95.26 84.43 -17.52
C MET A 1 -94.00 83.64 -17.85
N ALA A 2 -94.09 82.62 -18.71
CA ALA A 2 -92.91 81.96 -19.25
C ALA A 2 -92.58 82.59 -20.61
N PHE A 3 -91.41 83.19 -20.74
CA PHE A 3 -90.90 83.73 -22.00
C PHE A 3 -90.03 82.67 -22.68
N ILE A 4 -90.27 82.41 -23.96
CA ILE A 4 -89.40 81.56 -24.77
C ILE A 4 -88.31 82.45 -25.37
N ASP A 5 -87.07 81.97 -25.32
CA ASP A 5 -85.91 82.74 -25.75
C ASP A 5 -85.99 83.11 -27.24
N GLY A 6 -85.72 84.38 -27.56
CA GLY A 6 -85.79 84.92 -28.93
C GLY A 6 -87.14 85.45 -29.44
N GLN A 7 -88.23 85.46 -28.64
CA GLN A 7 -89.51 86.03 -29.09
C GLN A 7 -89.57 87.57 -28.90
N LEU A 8 -89.77 88.32 -29.99
CA LEU A 8 -90.06 89.76 -29.94
C LEU A 8 -91.49 90.00 -29.45
N LEU A 9 -91.64 90.79 -28.38
CA LEU A 9 -92.93 91.15 -27.78
C LEU A 9 -93.74 92.07 -28.72
N THR A 10 -95.02 91.77 -28.88
CA THR A 10 -95.94 92.63 -29.66
C THR A 10 -96.38 93.85 -28.84
N ALA A 11 -96.71 94.96 -29.51
CA ALA A 11 -97.10 96.21 -28.85
C ALA A 11 -98.34 96.07 -27.93
N ALA A 12 -99.22 95.09 -28.19
CA ALA A 12 -100.34 94.78 -27.30
C ALA A 12 -99.88 94.13 -25.98
N GLN A 13 -98.87 93.24 -26.03
CA GLN A 13 -98.31 92.58 -24.84
C GLN A 13 -97.48 93.53 -23.96
N LEU A 14 -96.98 94.63 -24.52
CA LEU A 14 -96.35 95.71 -23.76
C LEU A 14 -97.37 96.61 -23.03
N ASN A 15 -98.63 96.62 -23.45
CA ASN A 15 -99.64 97.51 -22.88
C ASN A 15 -100.30 96.96 -21.59
N ASP A 16 -100.21 95.64 -21.35
CA ASP A 16 -100.59 94.99 -20.08
C ASP A 16 -99.49 95.11 -19.00
N LEU A 17 -98.28 95.57 -19.34
CA LEU A 17 -97.16 95.81 -18.42
C LEU A 17 -97.18 97.23 -17.81
N ALA A 18 -98.34 97.90 -17.82
CA ALA A 18 -98.47 99.33 -17.46
C ALA A 18 -98.25 99.66 -15.97
N ASN A 19 -98.07 98.66 -15.10
CA ASN A 19 -97.79 98.85 -13.68
C ASN A 19 -96.32 98.56 -13.37
N LYS A 20 -95.58 99.59 -12.92
CA LYS A 20 -94.14 99.53 -12.59
C LYS A 20 -93.73 98.34 -11.69
N SER A 21 -94.63 97.90 -10.80
CA SER A 21 -94.44 96.74 -9.92
C SER A 21 -94.01 95.47 -10.68
N ASP A 22 -94.64 95.17 -11.82
CA ASP A 22 -94.43 93.89 -12.50
C ASP A 22 -93.09 93.84 -13.25
N LEU A 23 -92.60 95.01 -13.68
CA LEU A 23 -91.27 95.15 -14.29
C LEU A 23 -90.17 95.07 -13.23
N ASP A 24 -90.35 95.71 -12.07
CA ASP A 24 -89.41 95.64 -10.96
C ASP A 24 -89.27 94.19 -10.44
N SER A 25 -90.39 93.46 -10.29
CA SER A 25 -90.38 92.04 -9.90
C SER A 25 -89.73 91.12 -10.93
N ALA A 26 -89.89 91.40 -12.24
CA ALA A 26 -89.21 90.63 -13.29
C ALA A 26 -87.70 90.89 -13.34
N ILE A 27 -87.27 92.11 -12.99
CA ILE A 27 -85.85 92.49 -12.87
C ILE A 27 -85.24 91.84 -11.61
N GLU A 28 -85.90 91.89 -10.45
CA GLU A 28 -85.45 91.19 -9.24
C GLU A 28 -85.30 89.68 -9.49
N ALA A 29 -86.30 89.04 -10.09
CA ALA A 29 -86.21 87.61 -10.42
C ALA A 29 -85.02 87.26 -11.33
N LYS A 30 -84.64 88.14 -12.26
CA LYS A 30 -83.45 87.96 -13.11
C LYS A 30 -82.14 88.28 -12.40
N ILE A 31 -82.13 89.25 -11.48
CA ILE A 31 -80.98 89.51 -10.61
C ILE A 31 -80.72 88.31 -9.68
N ASP A 32 -81.77 87.73 -9.10
CA ASP A 32 -81.67 86.53 -8.27
C ASP A 32 -81.21 85.31 -9.06
N GLU A 33 -81.67 85.14 -10.31
CA GLU A 33 -81.18 84.08 -11.20
C GLU A 33 -79.67 84.26 -11.51
N ILE A 34 -79.23 85.49 -11.82
CA ILE A 34 -77.82 85.81 -12.07
C ILE A 34 -76.98 85.59 -10.81
N ASN A 35 -77.46 86.01 -9.63
CA ASN A 35 -76.80 85.78 -8.35
C ASN A 35 -76.72 84.27 -8.02
N GLY A 36 -77.77 83.50 -8.34
CA GLY A 36 -77.79 82.05 -8.22
C GLY A 36 -76.76 81.37 -9.12
N TYR A 37 -76.62 81.79 -10.38
CA TYR A 37 -75.56 81.30 -11.27
C TYR A 37 -74.16 81.69 -10.77
N ASN A 38 -73.96 82.93 -10.32
CA ASN A 38 -72.68 83.40 -9.78
C ASN A 38 -72.27 82.61 -8.52
N LEU A 39 -73.20 82.35 -7.61
CA LEU A 39 -72.97 81.53 -6.42
C LEU A 39 -72.66 80.07 -6.80
N SER A 40 -73.42 79.50 -7.74
CA SER A 40 -73.19 78.13 -8.23
C SER A 40 -71.84 77.99 -8.95
N ALA A 41 -71.42 79.01 -9.69
CA ALA A 41 -70.12 79.07 -10.35
C ALA A 41 -68.97 79.20 -9.33
N ALA A 42 -69.12 80.03 -8.29
CA ALA A 42 -68.15 80.13 -7.20
C ALA A 42 -68.02 78.80 -6.44
N GLN A 43 -69.14 78.19 -6.04
CA GLN A 43 -69.15 76.87 -5.39
C GLN A 43 -68.53 75.77 -6.27
N SER A 44 -68.77 75.81 -7.59
CA SER A 44 -68.14 74.89 -8.55
C SER A 44 -66.63 75.12 -8.68
N ALA A 45 -66.18 76.38 -8.63
CA ALA A 45 -64.76 76.73 -8.65
C ALA A 45 -64.05 76.30 -7.35
N ASP A 46 -64.68 76.51 -6.18
CA ASP A 46 -64.16 76.05 -4.88
C ASP A 46 -64.09 74.52 -4.80
N ALA A 47 -65.12 73.82 -5.29
CA ALA A 47 -65.11 72.36 -5.39
C ALA A 47 -64.03 71.86 -6.36
N ALA A 48 -63.84 72.51 -7.51
CA ALA A 48 -62.78 72.18 -8.45
C ALA A 48 -61.38 72.43 -7.85
N ALA A 49 -61.19 73.53 -7.11
CA ALA A 49 -59.95 73.84 -6.40
C ALA A 49 -59.65 72.83 -5.28
N SER A 50 -60.65 72.44 -4.48
CA SER A 50 -60.53 71.43 -3.42
C SER A 50 -60.21 70.04 -3.99
N ASN A 51 -60.88 69.64 -5.07
CA ASN A 51 -60.59 68.39 -5.79
C ASN A 51 -59.19 68.41 -6.41
N SER A 52 -58.76 69.54 -6.99
CA SER A 52 -57.40 69.72 -7.54
C SER A 52 -56.34 69.60 -6.45
N ALA A 53 -56.52 70.25 -5.30
CA ALA A 53 -55.62 70.14 -4.16
C ALA A 53 -55.53 68.70 -3.63
N SER A 54 -56.68 68.02 -3.49
CA SER A 54 -56.73 66.63 -3.04
C SER A 54 -56.07 65.66 -4.03
N ALA A 55 -56.26 65.88 -5.34
CA ALA A 55 -55.57 65.12 -6.38
C ALA A 55 -54.04 65.35 -6.37
N GLN A 56 -53.58 66.60 -6.16
CA GLN A 56 -52.17 66.92 -6.01
C GLN A 56 -51.56 66.24 -4.76
N SER A 57 -52.25 66.25 -3.62
CA SER A 57 -51.81 65.52 -2.42
C SER A 57 -51.76 64.00 -2.64
N ALA A 58 -52.74 63.42 -3.34
CA ALA A 58 -52.74 61.99 -3.67
C ALA A 58 -51.58 61.60 -4.60
N VAL A 59 -51.25 62.44 -5.59
CA VAL A 59 -50.09 62.25 -6.46
C VAL A 59 -48.79 62.35 -5.68
N ALA A 60 -48.65 63.33 -4.78
CA ALA A 60 -47.46 63.48 -3.95
C ALA A 60 -47.23 62.27 -3.01
N LEU A 61 -48.30 61.75 -2.39
CA LEU A 61 -48.23 60.53 -1.56
C LEU A 61 -47.88 59.28 -2.39
N ALA A 62 -48.42 59.15 -3.59
CA ALA A 62 -48.08 58.05 -4.50
C ALA A 62 -46.61 58.12 -4.98
N GLN A 63 -46.11 59.33 -5.25
CA GLN A 63 -44.70 59.57 -5.58
C GLN A 63 -43.78 59.25 -4.40
N GLN A 64 -44.16 59.64 -3.18
CA GLN A 64 -43.41 59.30 -1.97
C GLN A 64 -43.37 57.78 -1.73
N ALA A 65 -44.52 57.09 -1.78
CA ALA A 65 -44.58 55.65 -1.59
C ALA A 65 -43.78 54.88 -2.67
N ALA A 66 -43.76 55.37 -3.92
CA ALA A 66 -42.92 54.81 -4.98
C ALA A 66 -41.42 55.03 -4.71
N ALA A 67 -41.03 56.20 -4.22
CA ALA A 67 -39.64 56.48 -3.84
C ALA A 67 -39.18 55.64 -2.64
N GLU A 68 -40.04 55.44 -1.63
CA GLU A 68 -39.78 54.57 -0.48
C GLU A 68 -39.65 53.10 -0.89
N ALA A 69 -40.50 52.62 -1.82
CA ALA A 69 -40.41 51.27 -2.36
C ALA A 69 -39.11 51.04 -3.16
N LEU A 70 -38.70 52.00 -4.01
CA LEU A 70 -37.44 51.95 -4.74
C LEU A 70 -36.23 51.93 -3.78
N ALA A 71 -36.23 52.78 -2.75
CA ALA A 71 -35.17 52.79 -1.75
C ALA A 71 -35.06 51.47 -0.99
N ALA A 72 -36.19 50.83 -0.66
CA ALA A 72 -36.21 49.50 -0.04
C ALA A 72 -35.72 48.40 -0.98
N GLU A 73 -36.02 48.48 -2.28
CA GLU A 73 -35.51 47.56 -3.30
C GLU A 73 -33.98 47.69 -3.46
N ASP A 74 -33.45 48.91 -3.52
CA ASP A 74 -32.01 49.17 -3.61
C ASP A 74 -31.25 48.64 -2.38
N VAL A 75 -31.81 48.79 -1.18
CA VAL A 75 -31.25 48.20 0.05
C VAL A 75 -31.22 46.68 -0.04
N LEU A 76 -32.34 46.02 -0.40
CA LEU A 76 -32.39 44.56 -0.50
C LEU A 76 -31.43 44.03 -1.59
N ARG A 77 -31.30 44.73 -2.72
CA ARG A 77 -30.31 44.41 -3.77
C ARG A 77 -28.88 44.50 -3.25
N SER A 78 -28.57 45.54 -2.48
CA SER A 78 -27.25 45.74 -1.86
C SER A 78 -26.94 44.67 -0.80
N GLU A 79 -27.92 44.33 0.04
CA GLU A 79 -27.78 43.28 1.06
C GLU A 79 -27.61 41.88 0.48
N LEU A 80 -28.33 41.54 -0.60
CA LEU A 80 -28.17 40.28 -1.32
C LEU A 80 -26.85 40.20 -2.12
N ALA A 81 -26.32 41.34 -2.57
CA ALA A 81 -25.03 41.42 -3.28
C ALA A 81 -23.82 41.43 -2.33
N ALA A 82 -24.01 41.71 -1.04
CA ALA A 82 -22.95 41.64 -0.04
C ALA A 82 -22.51 40.18 0.23
N PRO A 83 -21.30 39.93 0.76
CA PRO A 83 -20.83 38.58 1.09
C PRO A 83 -21.75 37.80 2.04
N ALA A 84 -22.46 38.49 2.94
CA ALA A 84 -23.45 37.91 3.83
C ALA A 84 -24.80 37.59 3.16
N GLY A 85 -25.03 37.99 1.91
CA GLY A 85 -26.31 37.85 1.19
C GLY A 85 -26.75 36.40 0.97
N ALA A 86 -25.81 35.45 0.89
CA ALA A 86 -26.11 34.02 0.91
C ALA A 86 -26.76 33.56 2.23
N GLY A 87 -26.53 34.29 3.33
CA GLY A 87 -27.20 34.11 4.61
C GLY A 87 -28.64 34.66 4.67
N LEU A 88 -29.04 35.49 3.70
CA LEU A 88 -30.41 36.00 3.57
C LEU A 88 -31.27 35.10 2.66
N SER A 89 -30.64 34.28 1.83
CA SER A 89 -31.30 33.28 0.98
C SER A 89 -31.55 31.98 1.75
N GLY A 90 -32.80 31.54 1.85
CA GLY A 90 -33.13 30.23 2.45
C GLY A 90 -32.55 29.05 1.67
N TYR A 91 -32.14 27.97 2.36
CA TYR A 91 -31.78 26.68 1.74
C TYR A 91 -32.43 25.45 2.40
N GLN A 92 -33.17 24.65 1.62
CA GLN A 92 -33.77 23.38 2.06
C GLN A 92 -33.90 22.42 0.88
N ILE A 93 -33.49 21.16 1.08
CA ILE A 93 -33.70 20.09 0.09
C ILE A 93 -35.20 19.80 0.01
N GLY A 94 -35.80 20.00 -1.17
CA GLY A 94 -37.19 19.68 -1.44
C GLY A 94 -38.25 20.73 -1.00
N GLN A 95 -37.85 21.93 -0.54
CA GLN A 95 -38.70 22.97 0.10
C GLN A 95 -39.25 22.53 1.48
N THR A 96 -39.80 23.40 2.35
CA THR A 96 -40.04 24.86 2.30
C THR A 96 -39.59 25.51 3.63
N TYR A 97 -39.33 26.82 3.64
CA TYR A 97 -38.54 27.50 4.69
C TYR A 97 -39.16 27.67 6.09
N GLY A 98 -38.27 27.51 7.08
CA GLY A 98 -38.45 27.95 8.47
C GLY A 98 -37.11 28.30 9.16
N ALA A 99 -36.06 27.50 8.96
CA ALA A 99 -34.68 27.83 9.36
C ALA A 99 -33.64 26.97 8.62
N ASN A 100 -32.90 27.56 7.69
CA ASN A 100 -31.61 27.15 7.10
C ASN A 100 -31.34 28.11 5.91
N THR A 101 -30.08 28.48 5.65
CA THR A 101 -29.70 29.45 4.60
C THR A 101 -28.71 28.84 3.60
N VAL A 102 -28.60 29.43 2.41
CA VAL A 102 -27.62 29.02 1.38
C VAL A 102 -26.21 29.12 1.94
N GLY A 103 -25.89 30.21 2.65
CA GLY A 103 -24.63 30.37 3.37
C GLY A 103 -24.38 29.24 4.38
N THR A 104 -25.35 28.92 5.24
CA THR A 104 -25.24 27.79 6.20
C THR A 104 -25.11 26.42 5.52
N LYS A 105 -25.52 26.28 4.27
CA LYS A 105 -25.33 25.04 3.49
C LYS A 105 -23.95 24.99 2.82
N LEU A 106 -23.48 26.09 2.26
CA LEU A 106 -22.16 26.19 1.62
C LEU A 106 -21.05 26.01 2.67
N ASN A 107 -21.12 26.74 3.78
CA ASN A 107 -20.16 26.70 4.89
C ASN A 107 -20.15 25.38 5.71
N ARG A 108 -20.70 24.28 5.19
CA ARG A 108 -20.56 22.94 5.81
C ARG A 108 -19.28 22.22 5.38
N ARG A 109 -18.58 22.79 4.42
CA ARG A 109 -17.26 22.39 3.93
C ARG A 109 -16.51 23.67 3.59
N ILE A 110 -15.20 23.55 3.47
CA ILE A 110 -14.35 24.60 2.93
C ILE A 110 -13.92 24.15 1.54
N ASP A 111 -14.31 24.87 0.49
CA ASP A 111 -13.66 24.72 -0.82
C ASP A 111 -12.45 25.67 -0.85
N ILE A 112 -11.26 25.19 -1.25
CA ILE A 112 -9.99 25.95 -1.21
C ILE A 112 -10.07 27.20 -2.09
N GLU A 113 -10.83 27.13 -3.17
CA GLU A 113 -11.13 28.23 -4.07
C GLU A 113 -11.85 29.43 -3.39
N ASP A 114 -12.54 29.22 -2.27
CA ASP A 114 -13.17 30.31 -1.49
C ASP A 114 -12.12 31.20 -0.79
N PHE A 115 -10.86 30.73 -0.71
CA PHE A 115 -9.71 31.44 -0.13
C PHE A 115 -8.71 31.93 -1.19
N ALA A 116 -9.07 31.90 -2.47
CA ALA A 116 -8.21 32.36 -3.56
C ALA A 116 -7.84 33.85 -3.42
N ASP A 117 -6.56 34.15 -3.64
CA ASP A 117 -5.96 35.48 -3.54
C ASP A 117 -5.18 35.86 -4.82
N GLU A 118 -4.54 37.03 -4.84
CA GLU A 118 -3.73 37.50 -5.97
C GLU A 118 -2.56 36.54 -6.31
N ASN A 119 -2.05 35.79 -5.33
CA ASN A 119 -1.02 34.77 -5.55
C ASN A 119 -1.60 33.54 -6.24
N SER A 120 -2.82 33.13 -5.85
CA SER A 120 -3.56 32.03 -6.47
C SER A 120 -3.92 32.34 -7.93
N GLU A 121 -4.26 33.60 -8.25
CA GLU A 121 -4.42 34.09 -9.62
C GLU A 121 -3.10 34.02 -10.43
N ALA A 122 -1.97 34.28 -9.78
CA ALA A 122 -0.63 34.09 -10.35
C ALA A 122 -0.16 32.61 -10.39
N GLY A 123 -0.97 31.67 -9.89
CA GLY A 123 -0.73 30.22 -9.93
C GLY A 123 -0.09 29.63 -8.67
N ASP A 124 0.12 30.42 -7.61
CA ASP A 124 0.63 29.96 -6.31
C ASP A 124 -0.48 29.91 -5.25
N TRP A 125 -0.90 28.69 -4.93
CA TRP A 125 -2.04 28.40 -4.05
C TRP A 125 -1.64 28.20 -2.58
N THR A 126 -0.38 28.44 -2.22
CA THR A 126 0.16 28.22 -0.87
C THR A 126 -0.67 28.92 0.20
N ILE A 127 -1.02 30.19 -0.03
CA ILE A 127 -1.76 31.02 0.94
C ILE A 127 -3.22 30.54 1.05
N ALA A 128 -3.90 30.32 -0.07
CA ALA A 128 -5.29 29.86 -0.10
C ALA A 128 -5.46 28.50 0.62
N ILE A 129 -4.59 27.52 0.33
CA ILE A 129 -4.65 26.20 0.99
C ILE A 129 -4.37 26.33 2.48
N GLN A 130 -3.37 27.11 2.88
CA GLN A 130 -3.06 27.29 4.30
C GLN A 130 -4.20 28.01 5.04
N ALA A 131 -4.86 28.99 4.41
CA ALA A 131 -6.02 29.66 4.97
C ALA A 131 -7.21 28.71 5.15
N ALA A 132 -7.49 27.85 4.16
CA ALA A 132 -8.51 26.81 4.25
C ALA A 132 -8.23 25.79 5.38
N ILE A 133 -6.99 25.32 5.51
CA ILE A 133 -6.56 24.45 6.64
C ILE A 133 -6.74 25.18 7.98
N ASN A 134 -6.35 26.46 8.07
CA ASN A 134 -6.50 27.25 9.29
C ASN A 134 -7.97 27.50 9.66
N GLN A 135 -8.87 27.65 8.69
CA GLN A 135 -10.30 27.77 8.96
C GLN A 135 -10.89 26.45 9.48
N SER A 136 -10.50 25.31 8.91
CA SER A 136 -10.88 23.98 9.42
C SER A 136 -10.41 23.74 10.86
N LEU A 137 -9.27 24.32 11.27
CA LEU A 137 -8.83 24.28 12.67
C LEU A 137 -9.80 25.00 13.62
N ILE A 138 -10.55 26.00 13.15
CA ILE A 138 -11.47 26.83 13.95
C ILE A 138 -12.85 26.18 14.09
N ASP A 139 -13.41 25.64 13.00
CA ASP A 139 -14.80 25.15 12.98
C ASP A 139 -14.97 23.63 12.74
N GLY A 140 -13.89 22.92 12.42
CA GLY A 140 -13.89 21.47 12.18
C GLY A 140 -14.45 21.03 10.83
N SER A 141 -14.63 21.95 9.87
CA SER A 141 -15.15 21.62 8.53
C SER A 141 -14.12 20.90 7.67
N ASP A 142 -14.59 19.99 6.81
CA ASP A 142 -13.75 19.29 5.83
C ASP A 142 -13.23 20.25 4.75
N VAL A 143 -11.96 20.12 4.38
CA VAL A 143 -11.30 20.93 3.34
C VAL A 143 -11.25 20.18 2.02
N TYR A 144 -11.75 20.79 0.95
CA TYR A 144 -11.78 20.23 -0.39
C TYR A 144 -11.12 21.15 -1.41
N GLY A 145 -10.27 20.57 -2.25
CA GLY A 145 -9.73 21.22 -3.43
C GLY A 145 -9.83 20.34 -4.66
N ARG A 146 -10.45 20.85 -5.73
CA ARG A 146 -10.67 20.14 -7.01
C ARG A 146 -9.77 20.63 -8.15
N GLY A 147 -9.07 21.73 -7.95
CA GLY A 147 -8.12 22.28 -8.92
C GLY A 147 -6.80 21.51 -9.04
N ASN A 148 -5.85 22.12 -9.73
CA ASN A 148 -4.45 21.70 -9.76
C ASN A 148 -3.65 22.77 -9.02
N TYR A 149 -3.22 22.46 -7.80
CA TYR A 149 -2.60 23.45 -6.93
C TYR A 149 -1.08 23.40 -7.05
N THR A 150 -0.48 24.53 -7.35
CA THR A 150 0.98 24.67 -7.29
C THR A 150 1.35 25.53 -6.10
N ILE A 151 2.39 25.14 -5.35
CA ILE A 151 2.85 25.82 -4.13
C ILE A 151 4.30 26.31 -4.27
N SER A 152 4.60 27.46 -3.65
CA SER A 152 5.97 28.00 -3.46
C SER A 152 6.54 27.75 -2.07
N ASN A 153 5.76 27.20 -1.12
CA ASN A 153 6.24 26.94 0.23
C ASN A 153 5.51 25.77 0.89
N THR A 154 6.10 25.21 1.94
CA THR A 154 5.54 24.12 2.75
C THR A 154 4.20 24.48 3.37
N LEU A 155 3.18 23.66 3.11
CA LEU A 155 1.90 23.67 3.82
C LEU A 155 2.07 23.06 5.21
N LYS A 156 1.46 23.66 6.24
CA LYS A 156 1.59 23.24 7.64
C LYS A 156 0.26 22.77 8.22
N ILE A 157 0.27 21.56 8.79
CA ILE A 157 -0.86 20.98 9.52
C ILE A 157 -0.43 20.85 10.99
N ALA A 158 -0.98 21.72 11.84
CA ALA A 158 -0.62 21.86 13.26
C ALA A 158 -1.89 22.12 14.09
N GLY A 159 -1.84 21.89 15.41
CA GLY A 159 -2.98 22.10 16.32
C GLY A 159 -4.09 21.04 16.31
N PHE A 160 -4.14 20.15 15.32
CA PHE A 160 -5.22 19.17 15.11
C PHE A 160 -5.20 17.94 16.06
N ALA A 161 -4.63 18.05 17.27
CA ALA A 161 -4.34 16.92 18.15
C ALA A 161 -5.57 16.05 18.55
N SER A 162 -6.76 16.67 18.67
CA SER A 162 -7.99 16.01 19.16
C SER A 162 -9.18 16.04 18.20
N GLN A 163 -9.10 16.77 17.08
CA GLN A 163 -10.23 17.00 16.18
C GLN A 163 -10.05 16.41 14.77
N GLY A 164 -8.81 16.09 14.38
CA GLY A 164 -8.53 15.57 13.04
C GLY A 164 -8.74 16.61 11.93
N LEU A 165 -8.50 16.18 10.69
CA LEU A 165 -8.67 16.99 9.48
C LEU A 165 -8.95 16.05 8.31
N ASN A 166 -10.10 16.22 7.65
CA ASN A 166 -10.30 15.68 6.31
C ASN A 166 -9.81 16.73 5.30
N LEU A 167 -8.76 16.39 4.55
CA LEU A 167 -8.19 17.25 3.50
C LEU A 167 -8.18 16.48 2.18
N TYR A 168 -8.91 16.97 1.20
CA TYR A 168 -8.89 16.45 -0.17
C TYR A 168 -8.22 17.45 -1.11
N LEU A 169 -7.20 17.02 -1.85
CA LEU A 169 -6.53 17.78 -2.91
C LEU A 169 -6.53 16.94 -4.18
N ASN A 170 -7.12 17.43 -5.28
CA ASN A 170 -7.08 16.71 -6.55
C ASN A 170 -5.64 16.60 -7.11
N SER A 171 -4.84 17.67 -7.06
CA SER A 171 -3.42 17.64 -7.42
C SER A 171 -2.64 18.71 -6.66
N LEU A 172 -1.43 18.36 -6.20
CA LEU A 172 -0.50 19.25 -5.53
C LEU A 172 0.90 19.12 -6.17
N SER A 173 1.46 20.24 -6.63
CA SER A 173 2.79 20.35 -7.26
C SER A 173 3.60 21.52 -6.71
N VAL A 174 4.91 21.52 -6.89
CA VAL A 174 5.79 22.66 -6.54
C VAL A 174 6.05 23.58 -7.75
N ASN A 175 6.26 24.88 -7.52
CA ASN A 175 6.73 25.83 -8.54
C ASN A 175 8.22 26.18 -8.36
N SER A 176 8.78 26.93 -9.31
CA SER A 176 10.20 27.31 -9.35
C SER A 176 10.66 28.23 -8.21
N ALA A 177 9.75 28.76 -7.39
CA ALA A 177 10.06 29.52 -6.19
C ALA A 177 10.12 28.63 -4.93
N PHE A 178 9.74 27.35 -5.01
CA PHE A 178 9.79 26.43 -3.88
C PHE A 178 11.23 26.21 -3.37
N PRO A 179 11.49 26.21 -2.05
CA PRO A 179 12.84 26.08 -1.51
C PRO A 179 13.55 24.80 -1.97
N LYS A 180 14.61 24.99 -2.75
CA LYS A 180 15.43 23.90 -3.29
C LYS A 180 16.33 23.27 -2.24
N CYS A 181 16.67 22.01 -2.48
CA CYS A 181 17.61 21.22 -1.72
C CYS A 181 18.59 20.59 -2.72
N ASP A 182 19.89 20.63 -2.44
CA ASP A 182 20.91 20.21 -3.42
C ASP A 182 21.07 18.68 -3.50
N SER A 183 20.62 17.93 -2.48
CA SER A 183 20.63 16.46 -2.48
C SER A 183 19.50 15.82 -1.66
N PHE A 184 19.31 14.51 -1.82
CA PHE A 184 18.42 13.68 -0.99
C PHE A 184 18.80 13.67 0.50
N TRP A 185 20.05 14.01 0.83
CA TRP A 185 20.65 13.89 2.15
C TRP A 185 20.54 15.17 2.97
N ASP A 186 20.46 16.35 2.34
CA ASP A 186 20.45 17.67 2.99
C ASP A 186 19.09 18.06 3.59
N SER A 187 18.27 17.06 3.94
CA SER A 187 16.88 17.17 4.42
C SER A 187 15.96 18.04 3.53
N PRO A 188 15.49 17.51 2.39
CA PRO A 188 14.67 18.25 1.45
C PRO A 188 13.42 18.89 2.06
N THR A 189 13.08 20.09 1.59
CA THR A 189 11.88 20.81 2.04
C THR A 189 10.63 20.01 1.69
N PRO A 190 9.71 19.75 2.64
CA PRO A 190 8.51 18.96 2.35
C PRO A 190 7.38 19.83 1.80
N MET A 191 6.55 19.27 0.92
CA MET A 191 5.33 19.91 0.42
C MET A 191 4.30 20.08 1.55
N ILE A 192 4.17 19.08 2.43
CA ILE A 192 3.32 19.12 3.62
C ILE A 192 4.13 18.74 4.86
N LEU A 193 4.11 19.61 5.88
CA LEU A 193 4.73 19.39 7.19
C LEU A 193 3.65 19.26 8.26
N ILE A 194 3.68 18.16 9.02
CA ILE A 194 2.61 17.79 9.94
C ILE A 194 3.15 17.68 11.38
N GLY A 195 2.58 18.46 12.29
CA GLY A 195 2.88 18.44 13.71
C GLY A 195 3.63 19.68 14.22
N ASP A 196 3.54 19.87 15.54
CA ASP A 196 4.10 20.99 16.30
C ASP A 196 4.64 20.53 17.66
N GLY A 197 5.19 21.44 18.46
CA GLY A 197 5.74 21.11 19.79
C GLY A 197 4.70 20.86 20.88
N GLY A 198 3.41 20.99 20.61
CA GLY A 198 2.32 20.89 21.60
C GLY A 198 1.87 19.46 21.84
N ALA A 199 1.37 18.78 20.80
CA ALA A 199 0.90 17.40 20.88
C ALA A 199 1.02 16.67 19.53
N ASN A 200 0.98 15.34 19.54
CA ASN A 200 0.96 14.55 18.32
C ASN A 200 -0.39 14.76 17.61
N VAL A 201 -0.36 14.98 16.29
CA VAL A 201 -1.56 15.24 15.49
C VAL A 201 -2.24 13.92 15.11
N THR A 202 -3.53 13.78 15.40
CA THR A 202 -4.28 12.51 15.22
C THR A 202 -5.58 12.70 14.46
N GLY A 203 -6.11 11.63 13.87
CA GLY A 203 -7.38 11.66 13.13
C GLY A 203 -7.31 12.41 11.79
N LEU A 204 -6.13 12.51 11.17
CA LEU A 204 -6.00 13.06 9.83
C LEU A 204 -6.49 12.04 8.79
N ASN A 205 -7.18 12.54 7.77
CA ASN A 205 -7.60 11.82 6.59
C ASN A 205 -7.23 12.69 5.37
N ILE A 206 -6.01 12.51 4.86
CA ILE A 206 -5.46 13.33 3.76
C ILE A 206 -5.54 12.51 2.48
N THR A 207 -6.28 13.02 1.49
CA THR A 207 -6.39 12.42 0.16
C THR A 207 -5.80 13.37 -0.88
N ILE A 208 -4.75 12.93 -1.58
CA ILE A 208 -4.11 13.67 -2.67
C ILE A 208 -4.21 12.83 -3.94
N GLY A 209 -4.84 13.35 -5.00
CA GLY A 209 -4.95 12.62 -6.28
C GLY A 209 -3.60 12.46 -6.98
N THR A 210 -2.85 13.56 -7.10
CA THR A 210 -1.46 13.58 -7.61
C THR A 210 -0.57 14.43 -6.71
N LEU A 211 0.58 13.90 -6.29
CA LEU A 211 1.63 14.61 -5.57
C LEU A 211 2.91 14.67 -6.43
N HIS A 212 3.38 15.88 -6.75
CA HIS A 212 4.46 16.10 -7.71
C HIS A 212 5.57 17.00 -7.14
N GLY A 213 6.65 16.38 -6.63
CA GLY A 213 7.74 17.05 -5.91
C GLY A 213 8.87 17.62 -6.77
N GLY A 214 8.78 17.50 -8.09
CA GLY A 214 9.79 17.97 -9.04
C GLY A 214 9.28 19.06 -9.99
N ILE A 215 10.19 19.59 -10.82
CA ILE A 215 9.94 20.65 -11.81
C ILE A 215 10.64 20.29 -13.12
N TYR A 216 9.98 20.51 -14.26
CA TYR A 216 10.61 20.34 -15.57
C TYR A 216 11.62 21.46 -15.86
N ASN A 217 12.89 21.10 -16.05
CA ASN A 217 13.95 22.02 -16.43
C ASN A 217 14.02 22.11 -17.96
N ALA A 218 13.43 23.18 -18.52
CA ALA A 218 13.41 23.41 -19.96
C ALA A 218 14.80 23.58 -20.62
N SER A 219 15.86 23.83 -19.84
CA SER A 219 17.22 23.99 -20.37
C SER A 219 17.96 22.66 -20.56
N SER A 220 17.73 21.68 -19.68
CA SER A 220 18.35 20.35 -19.80
C SER A 220 17.41 19.30 -20.42
N GLY A 221 16.09 19.51 -20.30
CA GLY A 221 15.07 18.53 -20.68
C GLY A 221 14.72 17.53 -19.57
N ASP A 222 15.35 17.65 -18.40
CA ASP A 222 15.19 16.73 -17.27
C ASP A 222 14.16 17.23 -16.25
N ILE A 223 13.79 16.37 -15.30
CA ILE A 223 13.09 16.77 -14.08
C ILE A 223 14.10 17.06 -12.97
N GLU A 224 14.02 18.26 -12.42
CA GLU A 224 14.72 18.66 -11.21
C GLU A 224 13.87 18.26 -9.99
N TYR A 225 14.42 17.44 -9.08
CA TYR A 225 13.77 17.04 -7.84
C TYR A 225 13.94 18.15 -6.80
N ILE A 226 12.84 18.60 -6.18
CA ILE A 226 12.89 19.76 -5.28
C ILE A 226 12.48 19.39 -3.86
N ALA A 227 11.42 18.59 -3.71
CA ALA A 227 10.72 18.41 -2.44
C ALA A 227 10.58 16.95 -1.99
N ASP A 228 10.52 16.74 -0.67
CA ASP A 228 9.85 15.57 -0.11
C ASP A 228 8.32 15.80 -0.13
N GLY A 229 7.51 14.75 -0.17
CA GLY A 229 6.05 14.86 -0.15
C GLY A 229 5.51 15.28 1.22
N ILE A 230 5.50 14.33 2.16
CA ILE A 230 5.01 14.53 3.54
C ILE A 230 6.11 14.26 4.57
N LYS A 231 6.25 15.16 5.55
CA LYS A 231 7.12 14.97 6.75
C LYS A 231 6.39 15.24 8.06
N PRO A 232 6.77 14.56 9.16
CA PRO A 232 6.42 15.00 10.50
C PRO A 232 7.31 16.17 10.96
N ASN A 233 6.83 16.93 11.95
CA ASN A 233 7.58 17.94 12.67
C ASN A 233 7.10 18.02 14.12
N GLY A 234 7.95 18.49 15.04
CA GLY A 234 7.61 18.53 16.45
C GLY A 234 7.17 17.14 16.92
N ASN A 235 6.09 17.03 17.66
CA ASN A 235 5.56 15.74 18.14
C ASN A 235 5.06 14.82 17.01
N GLY A 236 4.92 15.31 15.77
CA GLY A 236 4.56 14.49 14.60
C GLY A 236 3.07 14.15 14.53
N PHE A 237 2.77 12.95 14.02
CA PHE A 237 1.40 12.49 13.75
C PHE A 237 1.25 10.97 13.92
N ALA A 238 0.03 10.54 14.24
CA ALA A 238 -0.34 9.16 14.50
C ALA A 238 -1.82 8.92 14.20
N LEU A 239 -2.29 7.67 14.26
CA LEU A 239 -3.72 7.31 14.22
C LEU A 239 -4.48 7.98 13.05
N SER A 240 -3.87 7.97 11.87
CA SER A 240 -4.31 8.75 10.71
C SER A 240 -4.19 7.96 9.40
N HIS A 241 -4.93 8.38 8.38
CA HIS A 241 -4.95 7.78 7.04
C HIS A 241 -4.49 8.79 5.99
N PHE A 242 -3.48 8.44 5.19
CA PHE A 242 -3.10 9.17 3.99
C PHE A 242 -3.37 8.32 2.74
N HIS A 243 -4.03 8.90 1.74
CA HIS A 243 -4.15 8.37 0.39
C HIS A 243 -3.41 9.30 -0.58
N ILE A 244 -2.46 8.77 -1.33
CA ILE A 244 -1.79 9.49 -2.41
C ILE A 244 -1.96 8.66 -3.67
N GLY A 245 -2.83 9.08 -4.59
CA GLY A 245 -3.14 8.32 -5.81
C GLY A 245 -1.88 8.11 -6.65
N TYR A 246 -1.37 9.19 -7.22
CA TYR A 246 -0.11 9.22 -7.95
C TYR A 246 0.96 10.01 -7.19
N ALA A 247 2.19 9.51 -7.13
CA ALA A 247 3.32 10.22 -6.52
C ALA A 247 4.53 10.20 -7.46
N LEU A 248 5.02 11.39 -7.82
CA LEU A 248 5.99 11.63 -8.89
C LEU A 248 7.10 12.59 -8.44
N TYR A 249 8.34 12.27 -8.77
CA TYR A 249 9.52 13.14 -8.64
C TYR A 249 9.73 13.79 -7.25
N CYS A 250 9.25 13.14 -6.19
CA CYS A 250 9.61 13.49 -4.82
C CYS A 250 11.00 12.93 -4.51
N TYR A 251 11.72 13.55 -3.57
CA TYR A 251 12.89 12.89 -2.95
C TYR A 251 12.42 11.67 -2.15
N ALA A 252 11.44 11.83 -1.26
CA ALA A 252 10.65 10.75 -0.69
C ALA A 252 9.17 11.17 -0.68
N VAL A 253 8.26 10.27 -1.07
CA VAL A 253 6.81 10.55 -1.02
C VAL A 253 6.38 10.76 0.44
N ILE A 254 6.90 9.92 1.35
CA ILE A 254 6.80 10.12 2.80
C ILE A 254 8.17 9.93 3.43
N ARG A 255 8.64 10.93 4.19
CA ARG A 255 9.85 10.82 5.03
C ARG A 255 9.49 11.00 6.50
N THR A 256 10.02 10.13 7.34
CA THR A 256 10.05 10.31 8.80
C THR A 256 11.49 10.49 9.29
N GLY A 257 11.67 10.93 10.52
CA GLY A 257 12.98 11.19 11.11
C GLY A 257 13.07 12.49 11.91
N ASP A 258 12.10 13.39 11.74
CA ASP A 258 12.11 14.74 12.34
C ASP A 258 11.12 14.87 13.54
N GLN A 259 10.44 13.78 13.92
CA GLN A 259 9.50 13.77 15.03
C GLN A 259 10.16 13.71 16.43
N LEU A 260 9.49 14.29 17.42
CA LEU A 260 9.90 14.36 18.83
C LEU A 260 9.19 13.32 19.72
N THR A 261 8.10 12.72 19.24
CA THR A 261 7.39 11.62 19.90
C THR A 261 7.09 10.49 18.90
N PRO A 262 6.77 9.26 19.35
CA PRO A 262 6.52 8.14 18.45
C PRO A 262 5.34 8.40 17.50
N ASN A 263 5.54 8.13 16.21
CA ASN A 263 4.50 8.23 15.18
C ASN A 263 3.93 6.84 14.89
N ALA A 264 2.74 6.55 15.41
CA ALA A 264 2.20 5.20 15.47
C ALA A 264 0.88 5.01 14.68
N SER A 265 0.63 3.77 14.25
CA SER A 265 -0.66 3.33 13.69
C SER A 265 -1.16 4.14 12.49
N MET A 266 -0.28 4.36 11.52
CA MET A 266 -0.62 5.03 10.26
C MET A 266 -1.16 4.05 9.22
N TRP A 267 -2.21 4.46 8.51
CA TRP A 267 -2.67 3.80 7.30
C TRP A 267 -2.24 4.63 6.09
N ILE A 268 -1.53 4.03 5.15
CA ILE A 268 -1.04 4.69 3.94
C ILE A 268 -1.58 3.90 2.73
N THR A 269 -2.26 4.57 1.80
CA THR A 269 -2.74 3.98 0.55
C THR A 269 -2.29 4.78 -0.66
N GLY A 270 -2.31 4.16 -1.83
CA GLY A 270 -2.05 4.83 -3.09
C GLY A 270 -2.29 3.95 -4.30
N ASP A 271 -2.19 4.53 -5.50
CA ASP A 271 -2.39 3.82 -6.75
C ASP A 271 -1.07 3.54 -7.47
N PHE A 272 -0.27 4.57 -7.79
CA PHE A 272 0.98 4.38 -8.51
C PHE A 272 2.06 5.42 -8.12
N TRP A 273 3.12 4.96 -7.46
CA TRP A 273 4.22 5.82 -7.00
C TRP A 273 5.49 5.50 -7.77
N THR A 274 5.95 6.45 -8.58
CA THR A 274 7.03 6.21 -9.55
C THR A 274 7.93 7.40 -9.78
N GLN A 275 9.16 7.14 -10.23
CA GLN A 275 10.16 8.16 -10.57
C GLN A 275 10.45 9.14 -9.41
N ASN A 276 10.34 8.67 -8.17
CA ASN A 276 10.82 9.35 -6.98
C ASN A 276 12.27 8.90 -6.69
N TYR A 277 13.00 9.58 -5.81
CA TYR A 277 14.21 8.94 -5.27
C TYR A 277 13.82 7.74 -4.40
N LEU A 278 12.81 7.88 -3.55
CA LEU A 278 12.31 6.79 -2.69
C LEU A 278 10.78 6.92 -2.54
N GLY A 279 10.07 5.81 -2.38
CA GLY A 279 8.67 5.86 -1.96
C GLY A 279 8.56 6.33 -0.50
N VAL A 280 9.07 5.53 0.45
CA VAL A 280 8.98 5.84 1.89
C VAL A 280 10.32 5.66 2.61
N LEU A 281 10.73 6.67 3.41
CA LEU A 281 11.80 6.55 4.40
C LEU A 281 11.23 6.49 5.82
N MET A 282 11.40 5.35 6.49
CA MET A 282 11.04 5.15 7.89
C MET A 282 12.28 5.24 8.80
N LYS A 283 12.38 6.28 9.64
CA LYS A 283 13.52 6.55 10.52
C LYS A 283 13.09 7.05 11.91
N THR A 284 13.89 6.74 12.93
CA THR A 284 13.74 7.29 14.30
C THR A 284 13.70 8.80 14.27
N GLY A 285 12.84 9.39 15.08
CA GLY A 285 12.77 10.84 15.22
C GLY A 285 13.96 11.43 15.99
N THR A 286 14.09 12.75 15.97
CA THR A 286 15.13 13.52 16.69
C THR A 286 14.83 13.73 18.18
N GLY A 287 13.65 13.33 18.65
CA GLY A 287 13.26 13.44 20.07
C GLY A 287 14.13 12.66 21.06
N SER A 288 13.98 12.98 22.34
CA SER A 288 14.65 12.24 23.42
C SER A 288 14.25 10.77 23.38
N GLY A 289 15.23 9.87 23.43
CA GLY A 289 15.00 8.42 23.32
C GLY A 289 14.79 7.90 21.90
N ALA A 290 15.06 8.70 20.85
CA ALA A 290 14.98 8.31 19.45
C ALA A 290 13.60 7.72 19.06
N PRO A 291 12.52 8.52 19.11
CA PRO A 291 11.14 8.05 19.01
C PRO A 291 10.87 7.22 17.75
N ILE A 292 10.32 6.03 17.98
CA ILE A 292 10.08 4.99 16.98
C ILE A 292 8.92 5.34 16.04
N VAL A 293 8.81 4.57 14.95
CA VAL A 293 7.79 4.74 13.91
C VAL A 293 7.10 3.40 13.67
N GLU A 294 5.98 3.17 14.35
CA GLU A 294 5.46 1.82 14.59
C GLU A 294 4.03 1.55 14.10
N GLY A 295 3.76 0.31 13.68
CA GLY A 295 2.40 -0.11 13.29
C GLY A 295 1.87 0.55 12.01
N TRP A 296 2.78 0.99 11.13
CA TRP A 296 2.44 1.60 9.84
C TRP A 296 1.98 0.53 8.84
N LYS A 297 1.00 0.87 8.01
CA LYS A 297 0.47 -0.03 6.99
C LYS A 297 0.51 0.65 5.63
N PHE A 298 1.23 0.07 4.69
CA PHE A 298 1.38 0.55 3.32
C PHE A 298 0.59 -0.36 2.37
N PHE A 299 -0.42 0.20 1.71
CA PHE A 299 -1.30 -0.46 0.75
C PHE A 299 -1.34 0.37 -0.54
N VAL A 300 -0.23 0.41 -1.27
CA VAL A 300 -0.09 1.14 -2.53
C VAL A 300 -0.13 0.12 -3.66
N LYS A 301 -1.01 0.27 -4.65
CA LYS A 301 -1.21 -0.79 -5.67
C LYS A 301 0.09 -1.13 -6.39
N PHE A 302 0.87 -0.13 -6.82
CA PHE A 302 2.18 -0.35 -7.42
C PHE A 302 3.19 0.75 -7.06
N ILE A 303 4.37 0.38 -6.57
CA ILE A 303 5.50 1.28 -6.31
C ILE A 303 6.66 0.86 -7.23
N ALA A 304 7.00 1.69 -8.23
CA ALA A 304 7.92 1.26 -9.28
C ALA A 304 8.88 2.32 -9.80
N ALA A 305 10.04 1.91 -10.31
CA ALA A 305 11.03 2.79 -10.94
C ALA A 305 11.45 4.00 -10.08
N ASN A 306 11.57 3.82 -8.76
CA ASN A 306 12.13 4.80 -7.84
C ASN A 306 13.64 4.55 -7.64
N ASN A 307 14.46 5.61 -7.64
CA ASN A 307 15.92 5.52 -7.82
C ASN A 307 16.63 4.68 -6.73
N TYR A 308 16.25 4.89 -5.47
CA TYR A 308 16.81 4.31 -4.24
C TYR A 308 15.88 3.28 -3.55
N GLY A 309 14.88 2.77 -4.26
CA GLY A 309 13.96 1.75 -3.75
C GLY A 309 12.52 2.23 -3.58
N GLY A 310 11.62 1.29 -3.29
CA GLY A 310 10.24 1.58 -2.92
C GLY A 310 10.11 2.00 -1.45
N ILE A 311 10.63 1.21 -0.51
CA ILE A 311 10.56 1.51 0.93
C ILE A 311 11.90 1.21 1.61
N TRP A 312 12.39 2.13 2.44
CA TRP A 312 13.54 1.93 3.32
C TRP A 312 13.11 2.01 4.78
N PHE A 313 13.26 0.89 5.48
CA PHE A 313 13.11 0.79 6.93
C PHE A 313 14.48 0.95 7.59
N LEU A 314 14.74 2.11 8.20
CA LEU A 314 15.99 2.47 8.85
C LEU A 314 15.83 2.46 10.38
N ASN A 315 16.34 1.39 11.02
CA ASN A 315 16.35 1.10 12.46
C ASN A 315 15.00 0.99 13.19
N SER A 316 14.00 1.84 12.92
CA SER A 316 12.78 1.94 13.76
C SER A 316 11.45 1.87 13.02
N GLY A 317 11.44 1.52 11.74
CA GLY A 317 10.21 1.24 11.00
C GLY A 317 9.60 -0.13 11.36
N GLN A 318 9.52 -0.43 12.65
CA GLN A 318 9.10 -1.73 13.15
C GLN A 318 7.57 -1.89 13.13
N TYR A 319 7.13 -3.15 13.12
CA TYR A 319 5.73 -3.56 13.07
C TYR A 319 4.97 -3.03 11.85
N ALA A 320 5.70 -2.74 10.77
CA ALA A 320 5.12 -2.29 9.52
C ALA A 320 4.48 -3.45 8.74
N GLN A 321 3.38 -3.17 8.06
CA GLN A 321 2.73 -4.06 7.10
C GLN A 321 2.84 -3.43 5.71
N VAL A 322 3.31 -4.19 4.72
CA VAL A 322 3.48 -3.74 3.33
C VAL A 322 2.68 -4.65 2.42
N ASN A 323 1.88 -4.07 1.54
CA ASN A 323 1.07 -4.77 0.55
C ASN A 323 0.92 -3.88 -0.71
N GLY A 324 0.86 -4.52 -1.86
CA GLY A 324 1.01 -3.90 -3.17
C GLY A 324 1.93 -4.70 -4.07
N ASP A 325 2.23 -4.13 -5.23
CA ASP A 325 3.26 -4.62 -6.13
C ASP A 325 4.47 -3.67 -6.16
N PHE A 326 5.65 -4.20 -6.42
CA PHE A 326 6.93 -3.48 -6.39
C PHE A 326 7.85 -3.99 -7.52
N ASP A 327 8.30 -3.11 -8.41
CA ASP A 327 9.18 -3.49 -9.53
C ASP A 327 10.06 -2.32 -10.00
N PHE A 328 11.15 -2.61 -10.72
CA PHE A 328 12.03 -1.62 -11.33
C PHE A 328 12.73 -0.63 -10.36
N ASN A 329 12.61 -0.80 -9.04
CA ASN A 329 13.17 0.15 -8.08
C ASN A 329 14.66 -0.11 -7.78
N GLY A 330 15.33 0.89 -7.20
CA GLY A 330 16.71 0.77 -6.77
C GLY A 330 17.73 0.79 -7.90
N GLY A 331 17.35 1.29 -9.08
CA GLY A 331 18.22 1.34 -10.27
C GLY A 331 19.46 2.22 -10.14
N TRP A 332 19.56 3.03 -9.07
CA TRP A 332 20.71 3.88 -8.73
C TRP A 332 21.48 3.33 -7.50
N LEU A 333 21.20 2.09 -7.09
CA LEU A 333 21.84 1.43 -5.95
C LEU A 333 22.81 0.33 -6.37
N GLY A 334 23.80 0.08 -5.53
CA GLY A 334 24.68 -1.08 -5.60
C GLY A 334 24.82 -1.74 -4.25
N ILE A 335 24.81 -3.08 -4.23
CA ILE A 335 25.02 -3.89 -3.03
C ILE A 335 26.41 -4.51 -3.11
N LEU A 336 27.28 -4.18 -2.15
CA LEU A 336 28.68 -4.56 -2.14
C LEU A 336 28.91 -5.69 -1.14
N HIS A 337 29.38 -6.84 -1.61
CA HIS A 337 29.87 -7.91 -0.73
C HIS A 337 31.26 -7.54 -0.21
N LEU A 338 31.42 -7.48 1.11
CA LEU A 338 32.65 -7.07 1.75
C LEU A 338 33.63 -8.25 1.91
N SER A 339 34.85 -8.05 1.44
CA SER A 339 35.99 -8.96 1.67
C SER A 339 36.81 -8.55 2.91
N ASP A 340 36.65 -7.31 3.39
CA ASP A 340 37.21 -6.82 4.65
C ASP A 340 36.14 -6.01 5.42
N THR A 341 35.94 -6.35 6.69
CA THR A 341 34.91 -5.76 7.56
C THR A 341 35.50 -4.91 8.69
N THR A 342 36.82 -4.70 8.74
CA THR A 342 37.54 -4.12 9.88
C THR A 342 36.94 -2.82 10.42
N TYR A 343 36.45 -1.95 9.53
CA TYR A 343 35.87 -0.64 9.90
C TYR A 343 34.37 -0.52 9.63
N VAL A 344 33.66 -1.62 9.31
CA VAL A 344 32.25 -1.53 8.89
C VAL A 344 31.32 -1.03 9.99
N SER A 345 31.67 -1.29 11.26
CA SER A 345 30.95 -0.78 12.43
C SER A 345 31.04 0.74 12.63
N GLU A 346 31.95 1.42 11.93
CA GLU A 346 32.12 2.88 12.01
C GLU A 346 31.20 3.64 11.03
N LEU A 347 30.60 2.93 10.06
CA LEU A 347 29.56 3.46 9.17
C LEU A 347 28.16 3.46 9.81
N VAL A 348 28.00 2.86 10.99
CA VAL A 348 26.70 2.66 11.64
C VAL A 348 26.06 3.99 12.02
N GLY A 349 24.83 4.22 11.51
CA GLY A 349 24.10 5.46 11.71
C GLY A 349 24.54 6.63 10.80
N ASN A 350 25.59 6.45 9.99
CA ASN A 350 26.13 7.48 9.09
C ASN A 350 25.53 7.40 7.66
N ALA A 351 24.25 7.06 7.55
CA ALA A 351 23.51 7.08 6.28
C ALA A 351 23.61 8.47 5.60
N GLY A 352 24.04 8.49 4.34
CA GLY A 352 24.37 9.69 3.56
C GLY A 352 25.87 10.06 3.56
N GLU A 353 26.71 9.41 4.36
CA GLU A 353 28.17 9.61 4.33
C GLU A 353 28.73 9.21 2.96
N MET A 354 29.57 10.08 2.38
CA MET A 354 30.19 9.82 1.09
C MET A 354 31.37 8.86 1.23
N LEU A 355 31.30 7.76 0.47
CA LEU A 355 32.34 6.75 0.34
C LEU A 355 33.03 6.92 -1.02
N THR A 356 34.34 6.66 -1.11
CA THR A 356 35.10 6.82 -2.36
C THR A 356 36.23 5.82 -2.54
N ASP A 357 36.53 5.47 -3.79
CA ASP A 357 37.75 4.78 -4.23
C ASP A 357 38.92 5.74 -4.56
N GLY A 358 38.72 7.04 -4.33
CA GLY A 358 39.63 8.13 -4.74
C GLY A 358 39.28 8.75 -6.10
N THR A 359 38.28 8.24 -6.83
CA THR A 359 37.83 8.80 -8.11
C THR A 359 36.35 9.16 -8.12
N THR A 360 35.48 8.25 -7.67
CA THR A 360 34.02 8.41 -7.67
C THR A 360 33.52 8.35 -6.24
N GLN A 361 32.52 9.18 -5.91
CA GLN A 361 31.85 9.15 -4.61
C GLN A 361 30.47 8.49 -4.74
N LEU A 362 30.09 7.68 -3.77
CA LEU A 362 28.75 7.11 -3.60
C LEU A 362 28.32 7.27 -2.15
N ALA A 363 27.04 7.54 -1.90
CA ALA A 363 26.52 7.69 -0.55
C ALA A 363 26.28 6.32 0.11
N PHE A 364 26.76 6.14 1.34
CA PHE A 364 26.43 4.99 2.18
C PHE A 364 24.93 5.02 2.53
N MET A 365 24.21 3.92 2.34
CA MET A 365 22.84 3.77 2.82
C MET A 365 22.78 2.92 4.08
N ALA A 366 23.14 1.64 3.96
CA ALA A 366 22.91 0.61 4.97
C ALA A 366 24.04 -0.41 4.98
N HIS A 367 24.28 -1.03 6.14
CA HIS A 367 25.13 -2.23 6.27
C HIS A 367 24.30 -3.38 6.82
N TYR A 368 24.56 -4.60 6.33
CA TYR A 368 23.94 -5.79 6.88
C TYR A 368 24.81 -7.04 6.77
N THR A 369 24.48 -8.04 7.60
CA THR A 369 25.03 -9.39 7.52
C THR A 369 23.94 -10.36 7.06
N TYR A 370 24.21 -11.14 6.02
CA TYR A 370 23.30 -12.17 5.48
C TYR A 370 24.08 -13.46 5.22
N GLN A 371 23.59 -14.59 5.74
CA GLN A 371 24.21 -15.92 5.62
C GLN A 371 25.71 -15.96 5.99
N GLY A 372 26.14 -15.13 6.95
CA GLY A 372 27.54 -15.03 7.41
C GLY A 372 28.42 -14.06 6.61
N SER A 373 27.97 -13.61 5.43
CA SER A 373 28.61 -12.57 4.63
C SER A 373 28.16 -11.17 5.03
N ASN A 374 29.02 -10.17 4.82
CA ASN A 374 28.73 -8.77 5.11
C ASN A 374 28.54 -7.96 3.84
N TYR A 375 27.58 -7.03 3.87
CA TYR A 375 27.16 -6.27 2.72
C TYR A 375 26.96 -4.79 3.06
N VAL A 376 27.25 -3.92 2.11
CA VAL A 376 26.95 -2.48 2.18
C VAL A 376 26.10 -2.08 0.98
N ILE A 377 25.01 -1.34 1.20
CA ILE A 377 24.23 -0.71 0.15
C ILE A 377 24.75 0.72 -0.04
N VAL A 378 25.09 1.07 -1.28
CA VAL A 378 25.51 2.42 -1.69
C VAL A 378 24.59 2.98 -2.76
N ALA A 379 24.46 4.31 -2.80
CA ALA A 379 23.64 5.06 -3.75
C ALA A 379 24.49 6.00 -4.61
N ALA A 380 24.18 6.05 -5.91
CA ALA A 380 24.76 6.98 -6.88
C ALA A 380 23.84 8.19 -7.13
N ASP A 381 24.38 9.25 -7.73
CA ASP A 381 23.65 10.38 -8.30
C ASP A 381 23.13 10.12 -9.73
N ARG A 382 23.21 8.86 -10.18
CA ARG A 382 22.90 8.42 -11.55
C ARG A 382 22.51 6.94 -11.60
N PRO A 383 21.84 6.46 -12.66
CA PRO A 383 21.56 5.04 -12.84
C PRO A 383 22.85 4.19 -12.85
N MET A 384 22.80 3.04 -12.18
CA MET A 384 23.82 1.98 -12.24
C MET A 384 23.25 0.65 -12.78
N SER A 385 21.93 0.56 -12.96
CA SER A 385 21.22 -0.65 -13.41
C SER A 385 21.63 -1.13 -14.81
N ASP A 386 21.65 -2.46 -14.99
CA ASP A 386 21.84 -3.17 -16.26
C ASP A 386 20.50 -3.45 -17.00
N TYR A 387 19.36 -3.20 -16.33
CA TYR A 387 18.03 -3.42 -16.88
C TYR A 387 17.80 -2.67 -18.21
N GLY A 388 17.12 -3.32 -19.15
CA GLY A 388 16.80 -2.75 -20.46
C GLY A 388 17.95 -2.76 -21.47
N GLY A 389 19.07 -3.44 -21.17
CA GLY A 389 20.27 -3.42 -22.02
C GLY A 389 21.13 -2.17 -21.79
N GLY A 390 21.15 -1.68 -20.54
CA GLY A 390 21.96 -0.53 -20.15
C GLY A 390 23.46 -0.81 -20.21
N THR A 391 24.27 0.23 -20.07
CA THR A 391 25.72 0.10 -19.84
C THR A 391 26.03 0.11 -18.33
N GLY A 392 25.24 -0.63 -17.55
CA GLY A 392 25.14 -0.57 -16.08
C GLY A 392 26.39 -1.08 -15.37
N THR A 393 27.50 -0.36 -15.48
CA THR A 393 28.75 -0.73 -14.82
C THR A 393 28.81 -0.07 -13.44
N PHE A 394 29.03 -0.86 -12.40
CA PHE A 394 29.36 -0.31 -11.09
C PHE A 394 30.67 0.51 -11.20
N PRO A 395 30.74 1.76 -10.67
CA PRO A 395 31.85 2.67 -10.97
C PRO A 395 33.18 2.29 -10.30
N TRP A 396 33.17 1.44 -9.28
CA TRP A 396 34.39 0.99 -8.59
C TRP A 396 34.78 -0.44 -9.01
N ALA A 397 36.09 -0.70 -9.10
CA ALA A 397 36.60 -2.04 -9.37
C ALA A 397 36.55 -2.95 -8.12
N ALA A 398 36.24 -4.23 -8.33
CA ALA A 398 36.33 -5.24 -7.27
C ALA A 398 37.76 -5.32 -6.71
N GLY A 399 37.87 -5.40 -5.38
CA GLY A 399 39.14 -5.37 -4.64
C GLY A 399 39.62 -3.96 -4.28
N SER A 400 38.97 -2.89 -4.76
CA SER A 400 39.27 -1.52 -4.34
C SER A 400 39.02 -1.32 -2.85
N THR A 401 39.93 -0.58 -2.21
CA THR A 401 39.67 0.01 -0.89
C THR A 401 38.76 1.21 -1.07
N ILE A 402 37.65 1.23 -0.33
CA ILE A 402 36.69 2.32 -0.29
C ILE A 402 36.81 3.01 1.08
N THR A 403 37.03 4.32 1.07
CA THR A 403 37.17 5.11 2.30
C THR A 403 36.05 6.13 2.48
N SER A 404 35.69 6.45 3.72
CA SER A 404 34.84 7.62 4.00
C SER A 404 35.59 8.92 3.66
N VAL A 405 34.87 9.88 3.08
CA VAL A 405 35.40 11.21 2.76
C VAL A 405 35.60 12.05 4.03
N LYS A 406 34.75 11.86 5.05
CA LYS A 406 34.81 12.57 6.34
C LYS A 406 35.76 11.92 7.35
N ALA A 407 35.92 10.60 7.31
CA ALA A 407 36.75 9.81 8.21
C ALA A 407 37.62 8.84 7.39
N SER A 408 38.76 9.34 6.90
CA SER A 408 39.68 8.61 6.00
C SER A 408 40.22 7.29 6.55
N ASP A 409 40.18 7.11 7.87
CA ASP A 409 40.65 5.91 8.56
C ASP A 409 39.66 4.74 8.41
N ILE A 410 38.38 5.03 8.11
CA ILE A 410 37.39 4.02 7.73
C ILE A 410 37.74 3.53 6.32
N ALA A 411 38.28 2.33 6.21
CA ALA A 411 38.70 1.72 4.95
C ALA A 411 38.12 0.30 4.81
N ILE A 412 37.07 0.15 4.00
CA ILE A 412 36.45 -1.16 3.70
C ILE A 412 36.89 -1.69 2.34
N LYS A 413 36.79 -2.99 2.11
CA LYS A 413 37.02 -3.60 0.79
C LYS A 413 35.86 -4.47 0.39
N PHE A 414 35.52 -4.41 -0.89
CA PHE A 414 34.50 -5.27 -1.50
C PHE A 414 35.15 -6.11 -2.60
N ASP A 415 34.63 -7.31 -2.85
CA ASP A 415 35.09 -8.21 -3.92
C ASP A 415 34.02 -8.48 -5.00
N LYS A 416 32.77 -8.14 -4.73
CA LYS A 416 31.65 -8.23 -5.67
C LYS A 416 30.66 -7.09 -5.43
N ALA A 417 30.14 -6.52 -6.51
CA ALA A 417 28.96 -5.67 -6.50
C ALA A 417 27.77 -6.43 -7.11
N MET A 418 26.55 -6.08 -6.69
CA MET A 418 25.29 -6.48 -7.29
C MET A 418 24.45 -5.24 -7.61
N LEU A 419 23.81 -5.23 -8.76
CA LEU A 419 23.07 -4.11 -9.33
C LEU A 419 21.66 -4.54 -9.74
N ALA A 420 20.75 -3.57 -9.88
CA ALA A 420 19.44 -3.84 -10.47
C ALA A 420 19.58 -4.34 -11.92
N GLY A 421 18.94 -5.46 -12.26
CA GLY A 421 18.94 -6.06 -13.59
C GLY A 421 20.16 -6.93 -13.94
N ASP A 422 21.11 -7.14 -13.02
CA ASP A 422 22.34 -7.90 -13.28
C ASP A 422 22.19 -9.44 -13.23
N ASN A 423 20.99 -9.95 -12.91
CA ASN A 423 20.71 -11.38 -12.92
C ASN A 423 20.38 -11.92 -14.33
N ALA A 424 20.40 -13.24 -14.50
CA ALA A 424 20.17 -13.88 -15.81
C ALA A 424 18.76 -13.65 -16.42
N SER A 425 17.81 -13.12 -15.64
CA SER A 425 16.48 -12.71 -16.10
C SER A 425 16.33 -11.18 -16.29
N SER A 426 17.36 -10.42 -15.94
CA SER A 426 17.39 -8.96 -15.80
C SER A 426 16.26 -8.34 -14.96
N ASN A 427 15.72 -9.09 -13.99
CA ASN A 427 14.53 -8.71 -13.21
C ASN A 427 14.77 -8.62 -11.69
N ASN A 428 16.02 -8.61 -11.22
CA ASN A 428 16.32 -8.30 -9.82
C ASN A 428 16.32 -6.78 -9.59
N PHE A 429 15.50 -6.31 -8.66
CA PHE A 429 15.40 -4.90 -8.25
C PHE A 429 15.51 -4.78 -6.74
N ILE A 430 15.96 -3.63 -6.27
CA ILE A 430 16.19 -3.36 -4.84
C ILE A 430 14.97 -2.57 -4.34
N ASP A 431 13.87 -3.27 -4.13
CA ASP A 431 12.55 -2.68 -3.85
C ASP A 431 12.38 -2.27 -2.40
N ILE A 432 12.82 -3.11 -1.46
CA ILE A 432 12.69 -2.85 -0.02
C ILE A 432 14.04 -3.01 0.67
N ILE A 433 14.44 -1.97 1.41
CA ILE A 433 15.64 -1.98 2.25
C ILE A 433 15.22 -2.23 3.71
N HIS A 434 15.67 -3.35 4.27
CA HIS A 434 15.37 -3.83 5.62
C HIS A 434 16.57 -3.58 6.55
N ASP A 435 16.85 -2.30 6.82
CA ASP A 435 18.04 -1.87 7.58
C ASP A 435 17.80 -1.91 9.10
N PHE A 436 17.94 -3.12 9.63
CA PHE A 436 17.76 -3.45 11.05
C PHE A 436 19.00 -4.11 11.68
N GLN A 437 20.15 -4.13 11.00
CA GLN A 437 21.34 -4.91 11.40
C GLN A 437 21.83 -4.65 12.84
N TYR A 438 21.65 -3.41 13.33
CA TYR A 438 22.10 -2.96 14.65
C TYR A 438 20.98 -2.84 15.69
N THR A 439 19.81 -3.41 15.39
CA THR A 439 18.67 -3.49 16.29
C THR A 439 18.59 -4.88 16.93
N ALA A 440 17.78 -5.03 17.98
CA ALA A 440 17.55 -6.35 18.57
C ALA A 440 16.74 -7.29 17.65
N PHE A 441 15.93 -6.72 16.75
CA PHE A 441 15.11 -7.41 15.74
C PHE A 441 14.57 -6.40 14.72
N GLY A 442 14.34 -6.84 13.48
CA GLY A 442 13.50 -6.14 12.51
C GLY A 442 12.22 -6.94 12.29
N LYS A 443 11.08 -6.45 12.76
CA LYS A 443 9.77 -7.13 12.66
C LYS A 443 8.87 -6.38 11.70
N ILE A 444 8.84 -6.77 10.42
CA ILE A 444 7.86 -6.29 9.44
C ILE A 444 7.14 -7.47 8.77
N GLN A 445 6.03 -7.17 8.11
CA GLN A 445 5.30 -8.12 7.28
C GLN A 445 5.17 -7.54 5.87
N VAL A 446 5.67 -8.25 4.86
CA VAL A 446 5.48 -7.91 3.44
C VAL A 446 4.62 -8.99 2.79
N VAL A 447 3.48 -8.59 2.21
CA VAL A 447 2.57 -9.45 1.45
C VAL A 447 2.30 -8.78 0.11
N ALA A 448 3.14 -9.06 -0.89
CA ALA A 448 3.11 -8.43 -2.19
C ALA A 448 2.59 -9.39 -3.28
N GLY A 449 1.91 -8.87 -4.31
CA GLY A 449 1.55 -9.68 -5.46
C GLY A 449 2.80 -10.02 -6.28
N TYR A 450 3.58 -8.98 -6.59
CA TYR A 450 4.90 -9.03 -7.20
C TYR A 450 5.90 -8.14 -6.43
N LEU A 451 7.12 -8.63 -6.21
CA LEU A 451 8.21 -7.92 -5.55
C LEU A 451 9.53 -8.57 -5.97
N ALA A 452 10.48 -7.82 -6.55
CA ALA A 452 11.73 -8.45 -6.97
C ALA A 452 12.57 -8.88 -5.77
N GLY A 453 12.84 -7.98 -4.81
CA GLY A 453 13.68 -8.31 -3.66
C GLY A 453 13.58 -7.39 -2.43
N VAL A 454 13.77 -8.02 -1.27
CA VAL A 454 14.01 -7.37 0.03
C VAL A 454 15.46 -7.60 0.44
N TYR A 455 16.21 -6.53 0.70
CA TYR A 455 17.63 -6.59 1.03
C TYR A 455 17.91 -5.92 2.38
N GLY A 456 18.68 -6.57 3.26
CA GLY A 456 19.01 -6.01 4.55
C GLY A 456 19.34 -7.05 5.63
N GLY A 457 19.47 -6.58 6.87
CA GLY A 457 19.86 -7.38 8.03
C GLY A 457 18.65 -7.89 8.80
N LEU A 458 18.83 -8.98 9.58
CA LEU A 458 17.77 -9.57 10.41
C LEU A 458 16.48 -9.95 9.67
N LEU A 459 16.55 -10.30 8.38
CA LEU A 459 15.38 -10.77 7.60
C LEU A 459 14.65 -11.94 8.28
N HIS A 460 15.37 -12.77 9.03
CA HIS A 460 14.82 -13.89 9.79
C HIS A 460 13.88 -13.50 10.95
N SER A 461 13.76 -12.21 11.30
CA SER A 461 12.76 -11.74 12.26
C SER A 461 11.50 -11.15 11.59
N SER A 462 11.38 -11.23 10.26
CA SER A 462 10.25 -10.72 9.49
C SER A 462 9.50 -11.81 8.73
N VAL A 463 8.32 -11.46 8.20
CA VAL A 463 7.51 -12.30 7.33
C VAL A 463 7.45 -11.70 5.94
N PHE A 464 7.82 -12.49 4.93
CA PHE A 464 7.81 -12.10 3.52
C PHE A 464 7.03 -13.13 2.71
N LEU A 465 5.97 -12.69 2.03
CA LEU A 465 5.10 -13.51 1.21
C LEU A 465 4.88 -12.78 -0.11
N TYR A 466 5.66 -13.11 -1.13
CA TYR A 466 5.58 -12.44 -2.43
C TYR A 466 5.86 -13.39 -3.60
N GLN A 467 5.76 -12.90 -4.83
CA GLN A 467 6.12 -13.62 -6.05
C GLN A 467 7.17 -12.82 -6.82
N ASN A 468 8.11 -13.50 -7.47
CA ASN A 468 9.04 -12.90 -8.41
C ASN A 468 9.37 -13.89 -9.53
N SER A 469 10.19 -13.49 -10.51
CA SER A 469 10.53 -14.32 -11.67
C SER A 469 11.86 -15.08 -11.56
N PHE A 470 12.54 -15.08 -10.40
CA PHE A 470 13.94 -15.56 -10.31
C PHE A 470 14.36 -16.27 -9.01
N ASP A 471 13.61 -16.18 -7.91
CA ASP A 471 13.74 -17.06 -6.73
C ASP A 471 12.47 -17.91 -6.61
N GLY A 472 12.62 -19.23 -6.48
CA GLY A 472 11.51 -20.15 -6.27
C GLY A 472 11.00 -20.21 -4.82
N VAL A 473 11.65 -19.52 -3.88
CA VAL A 473 11.42 -19.65 -2.43
C VAL A 473 11.23 -18.27 -1.78
N THR A 474 10.19 -17.55 -2.23
CA THR A 474 9.80 -16.20 -1.80
C THR A 474 8.77 -16.16 -0.66
N GLN A 475 8.42 -17.32 -0.09
CA GLN A 475 7.54 -17.44 1.08
C GLN A 475 8.36 -17.78 2.32
N ILE A 476 8.74 -16.74 3.07
CA ILE A 476 9.64 -16.80 4.22
C ILE A 476 8.89 -16.32 5.46
N VAL A 477 8.81 -17.16 6.49
CA VAL A 477 8.20 -16.86 7.78
C VAL A 477 9.26 -17.00 8.85
N ASP A 478 9.72 -15.89 9.43
CA ASP A 478 10.77 -15.85 10.45
C ASP A 478 12.03 -16.66 10.06
N GLY A 479 12.49 -16.45 8.82
CA GLY A 479 13.67 -17.12 8.25
C GLY A 479 13.48 -18.58 7.84
N MET A 480 12.36 -19.21 8.20
CA MET A 480 11.95 -20.52 7.68
C MET A 480 11.25 -20.35 6.33
N ALA A 481 11.59 -21.18 5.36
CA ALA A 481 10.82 -21.31 4.13
C ALA A 481 10.60 -22.78 3.78
N VAL A 482 9.55 -23.05 3.01
CA VAL A 482 9.18 -24.40 2.55
C VAL A 482 8.83 -24.35 1.07
N SER A 483 9.35 -25.27 0.27
CA SER A 483 8.99 -25.45 -1.13
C SER A 483 8.61 -26.90 -1.42
N ASN A 484 7.79 -27.13 -2.44
CA ASN A 484 7.39 -28.46 -2.87
C ASN A 484 7.44 -28.54 -4.40
N SER A 485 8.30 -29.40 -4.95
CA SER A 485 8.45 -29.63 -6.39
C SER A 485 7.43 -30.62 -6.99
N GLY A 486 6.56 -31.18 -6.16
CA GLY A 486 5.69 -32.32 -6.47
C GLY A 486 6.33 -33.68 -6.15
N THR A 487 7.67 -33.78 -6.19
CA THR A 487 8.43 -35.00 -5.84
C THR A 487 9.30 -34.85 -4.59
N THR A 488 9.60 -33.62 -4.18
CA THR A 488 10.41 -33.30 -3.00
C THR A 488 9.76 -32.16 -2.23
N LEU A 489 9.60 -32.35 -0.91
CA LEU A 489 9.29 -31.30 0.05
C LEU A 489 10.58 -30.82 0.70
N SER A 490 10.92 -29.55 0.50
CA SER A 490 12.19 -28.95 0.91
C SER A 490 11.97 -27.90 2.01
N PHE A 491 12.77 -27.99 3.08
CA PHE A 491 12.78 -27.06 4.21
C PHE A 491 14.06 -26.24 4.21
N TYR A 492 13.94 -24.92 4.34
CA TYR A 492 15.04 -23.96 4.27
C TYR A 492 15.15 -23.17 5.57
N ASN A 493 16.39 -22.95 5.99
CA ASN A 493 16.73 -21.89 6.95
C ASN A 493 17.46 -20.79 6.18
N LYS A 494 16.67 -19.87 5.58
CA LYS A 494 17.17 -18.78 4.72
C LYS A 494 18.14 -17.84 5.45
N THR A 495 18.14 -17.85 6.79
CA THR A 495 19.13 -17.16 7.63
C THR A 495 20.55 -17.68 7.45
N VAL A 496 20.70 -18.97 7.11
CA VAL A 496 21.98 -19.70 7.04
C VAL A 496 22.35 -20.06 5.61
N SER A 497 21.38 -20.45 4.78
CA SER A 497 21.64 -20.82 3.38
C SER A 497 20.39 -20.72 2.51
N ASP A 498 20.58 -20.40 1.23
CA ASP A 498 19.58 -20.59 0.18
C ASP A 498 19.43 -22.05 -0.27
N SER A 499 20.34 -22.94 0.15
CA SER A 499 20.16 -24.39 -0.01
C SER A 499 19.19 -24.94 1.03
N PRO A 500 18.38 -25.97 0.70
CA PRO A 500 17.50 -26.62 1.66
C PRO A 500 18.31 -27.33 2.76
N TYR A 501 17.93 -27.12 4.01
CA TYR A 501 18.48 -27.82 5.17
C TYR A 501 18.03 -29.28 5.22
N SER A 502 16.80 -29.56 4.76
CA SER A 502 16.24 -30.91 4.69
C SER A 502 15.38 -31.07 3.44
N ASN A 503 15.50 -32.22 2.79
CA ASN A 503 14.67 -32.64 1.66
C ASN A 503 13.99 -33.96 2.03
N ILE A 504 12.67 -34.02 1.89
CA ILE A 504 11.88 -35.25 1.97
C ILE A 504 11.47 -35.58 0.53
N THR A 505 12.03 -36.65 -0.04
CA THR A 505 11.71 -37.09 -1.41
C THR A 505 10.58 -38.13 -1.41
N ALA A 506 10.04 -38.40 -2.61
CA ALA A 506 9.03 -39.44 -2.83
C ALA A 506 9.50 -40.88 -2.47
N ASP A 507 10.81 -41.09 -2.27
CA ASP A 507 11.42 -42.33 -1.77
C ASP A 507 11.25 -42.48 -0.25
N PHE A 508 11.08 -41.36 0.45
CA PHE A 508 10.81 -41.33 1.89
C PHE A 508 9.33 -41.13 2.20
N VAL A 509 8.54 -40.43 1.38
CA VAL A 509 7.12 -40.15 1.68
C VAL A 509 6.23 -40.24 0.43
N ASN A 510 5.15 -41.02 0.52
CA ASN A 510 4.10 -41.02 -0.50
C ASN A 510 3.22 -39.75 -0.37
N PHE A 511 3.56 -38.71 -1.13
CA PHE A 511 2.84 -37.44 -1.16
C PHE A 511 1.42 -37.52 -1.76
N GLU A 512 1.07 -38.58 -2.49
CA GLU A 512 -0.25 -38.71 -3.12
C GLU A 512 -1.33 -39.27 -2.19
N LYS A 513 -0.99 -40.19 -1.27
CA LYS A 513 -2.01 -41.08 -0.66
C LYS A 513 -1.93 -41.29 0.86
N ARG A 514 -0.79 -41.05 1.53
CA ARG A 514 -0.60 -40.95 3.01
C ARG A 514 0.90 -40.82 3.33
N LEU A 515 1.23 -40.08 4.39
CA LEU A 515 2.55 -40.07 5.02
C LEU A 515 2.91 -41.45 5.60
N TYR A 516 3.59 -42.28 4.80
CA TYR A 516 4.28 -43.50 5.21
C TYR A 516 5.67 -43.55 4.58
N LEU A 517 6.64 -44.07 5.35
CA LEU A 517 8.00 -44.35 4.87
C LEU A 517 7.95 -45.47 3.84
N LYS A 518 8.29 -45.17 2.59
CA LYS A 518 8.16 -46.11 1.47
C LYS A 518 9.20 -47.22 1.53
N ASP A 519 10.47 -46.88 1.78
CA ASP A 519 11.59 -47.81 1.57
C ASP A 519 12.42 -48.21 2.83
N HIS A 520 12.15 -47.64 4.02
CA HIS A 520 12.92 -47.95 5.26
C HIS A 520 12.06 -48.36 6.46
N THR A 521 11.64 -49.63 6.49
CA THR A 521 11.68 -50.55 7.68
C THR A 521 11.06 -51.93 7.41
N THR A 522 10.29 -52.10 6.32
CA THR A 522 9.68 -53.39 5.94
C THR A 522 9.83 -53.65 4.44
N ILE A 523 11.02 -54.08 4.01
CA ILE A 523 11.17 -54.76 2.72
C ILE A 523 10.54 -56.15 2.89
N GLY A 524 9.27 -56.26 2.50
CA GLY A 524 8.49 -57.48 2.53
C GLY A 524 8.53 -58.21 1.19
N ILE A 525 9.44 -59.17 1.01
CA ILE A 525 9.34 -60.10 -0.13
C ILE A 525 8.34 -61.19 0.27
N ASN A 526 7.21 -61.27 -0.43
CA ASN A 526 6.29 -62.42 -0.33
C ASN A 526 6.40 -63.28 -1.58
N THR A 527 6.80 -64.54 -1.40
CA THR A 527 6.84 -65.54 -2.47
C THR A 527 5.77 -66.60 -2.23
N TYR A 528 4.90 -66.81 -3.23
CA TYR A 528 3.92 -67.89 -3.22
C TYR A 528 4.35 -69.00 -4.17
N ILE A 529 4.41 -70.23 -3.67
CA ILE A 529 4.84 -71.39 -4.47
C ILE A 529 4.06 -72.66 -4.13
N ALA A 530 3.81 -73.47 -5.16
CA ALA A 530 3.26 -74.82 -5.04
C ALA A 530 4.40 -75.84 -5.12
N VAL A 531 4.67 -76.55 -4.02
CA VAL A 531 5.70 -77.59 -3.94
C VAL A 531 5.01 -78.95 -4.14
N PRO A 532 5.35 -79.71 -5.21
CA PRO A 532 4.78 -81.04 -5.44
C PRO A 532 5.27 -82.05 -4.39
N ARG A 533 4.68 -83.24 -4.34
CA ARG A 533 5.20 -84.31 -3.48
C ARG A 533 6.59 -84.73 -3.95
N ALA A 534 7.54 -84.73 -3.04
CA ALA A 534 8.90 -85.18 -3.33
C ALA A 534 8.94 -86.67 -3.73
N THR A 535 9.78 -86.97 -4.71
CA THR A 535 9.99 -88.31 -5.27
C THR A 535 11.24 -88.99 -4.72
N SER A 536 12.12 -88.24 -4.05
CA SER A 536 13.32 -88.73 -3.37
C SER A 536 13.70 -87.80 -2.21
N ALA A 537 14.62 -88.24 -1.34
CA ALA A 537 15.07 -87.47 -0.17
C ALA A 537 15.70 -86.11 -0.53
N ASP A 538 16.26 -85.98 -1.74
CA ASP A 538 16.97 -84.79 -2.22
C ASP A 538 16.11 -83.85 -3.10
N ASP A 539 14.84 -84.19 -3.31
CA ASP A 539 13.89 -83.51 -4.21
C ASP A 539 13.34 -82.20 -3.60
N PHE A 540 14.23 -81.27 -3.29
CA PHE A 540 13.94 -79.96 -2.71
C PHE A 540 13.68 -78.90 -3.80
N THR A 541 12.55 -78.20 -3.68
CA THR A 541 12.22 -77.05 -4.53
C THR A 541 12.85 -75.78 -3.96
N THR A 542 13.66 -75.06 -4.73
CA THR A 542 14.12 -73.71 -4.35
C THR A 542 12.93 -72.76 -4.30
N ILE A 543 12.73 -72.12 -3.15
CA ILE A 543 11.65 -71.18 -2.90
C ILE A 543 12.13 -69.75 -3.10
N LEU A 544 13.34 -69.44 -2.62
CA LEU A 544 13.87 -68.09 -2.65
C LEU A 544 15.41 -68.08 -2.63
N PRO A 545 16.07 -67.40 -3.60
CA PRO A 545 17.48 -67.05 -3.49
C PRO A 545 17.66 -65.85 -2.55
N LEU A 546 18.72 -65.89 -1.75
CA LEU A 546 19.14 -64.82 -0.85
C LEU A 546 20.60 -64.50 -1.11
N THR A 547 20.86 -63.28 -1.54
CA THR A 547 22.19 -62.75 -1.82
C THR A 547 22.50 -61.62 -0.84
N ASP A 548 23.78 -61.38 -0.58
CA ASP A 548 24.23 -60.26 0.23
C ASP A 548 24.55 -59.08 -0.69
N THR A 549 23.67 -58.09 -0.74
CA THR A 549 23.77 -56.93 -1.63
C THR A 549 24.52 -55.78 -0.97
N SER A 550 25.31 -55.04 -1.74
CA SER A 550 25.99 -53.82 -1.29
C SER A 550 25.08 -52.58 -1.26
N THR A 551 23.92 -52.65 -1.91
CA THR A 551 22.96 -51.55 -2.05
C THR A 551 22.16 -51.26 -0.78
N ASP A 552 22.08 -52.23 0.13
CA ASP A 552 21.11 -52.21 1.23
C ASP A 552 21.81 -52.11 2.61
N LYS A 553 23.00 -51.52 2.71
CA LYS A 553 23.80 -51.55 3.95
C LYS A 553 24.26 -50.18 4.40
N TYR A 554 24.45 -50.02 5.72
CA TYR A 554 25.06 -48.86 6.34
C TYR A 554 26.60 -48.98 6.41
N GLY A 555 27.14 -50.19 6.26
CA GLY A 555 28.57 -50.51 6.23
C GLY A 555 28.87 -51.95 5.77
N GLU A 556 29.95 -52.56 6.28
CA GLU A 556 30.32 -53.96 5.98
C GLU A 556 29.54 -55.00 6.82
N GLU A 557 28.51 -54.60 7.58
CA GLU A 557 27.69 -55.54 8.35
C GLU A 557 26.94 -56.56 7.48
N GLY A 558 26.61 -57.72 8.07
CA GLY A 558 25.76 -58.71 7.42
C GLY A 558 24.28 -58.30 7.48
N SER A 559 23.48 -58.83 6.55
CA SER A 559 22.04 -58.61 6.50
C SER A 559 21.31 -59.62 7.40
N LYS A 560 20.41 -59.18 8.30
CA LYS A 560 19.56 -60.04 9.12
C LYS A 560 18.10 -60.00 8.67
N TRP A 561 17.59 -61.15 8.24
CA TRP A 561 16.20 -61.32 7.82
C TRP A 561 15.43 -62.20 8.80
N HIS A 562 14.16 -61.91 9.00
CA HIS A 562 13.15 -62.83 9.52
C HIS A 562 12.40 -63.45 8.35
N VAL A 563 12.21 -64.77 8.39
CA VAL A 563 11.47 -65.56 7.41
C VAL A 563 10.27 -66.17 8.13
N GLU A 564 9.08 -65.97 7.58
CA GLU A 564 7.84 -66.61 8.02
C GLU A 564 7.28 -67.44 6.87
N ILE A 565 7.02 -68.72 7.12
CA ILE A 565 6.50 -69.70 6.17
C ILE A 565 5.09 -70.09 6.63
N ILE A 566 4.10 -69.81 5.80
CA ILE A 566 2.70 -70.17 6.02
C ILE A 566 2.30 -71.16 4.93
N SER A 567 1.72 -72.31 5.28
CA SER A 567 1.24 -73.28 4.29
C SER A 567 -0.28 -73.39 4.27
N ASN A 568 -0.84 -73.90 3.17
CA ASN A 568 -2.25 -74.28 3.11
C ASN A 568 -2.54 -75.68 3.71
N TYR A 569 -1.54 -76.34 4.30
CA TYR A 569 -1.68 -77.62 4.99
C TYR A 569 -1.87 -77.37 6.48
N SER A 570 -2.91 -77.99 7.08
CA SER A 570 -3.33 -77.65 8.44
C SER A 570 -2.22 -77.88 9.47
N GLY A 571 -2.00 -76.89 10.34
CA GLY A 571 -0.98 -76.94 11.38
C GLY A 571 0.47 -76.88 10.89
N CYS A 572 0.70 -76.60 9.60
CA CYS A 572 2.05 -76.57 9.01
C CYS A 572 2.50 -75.15 8.60
N GLY A 573 3.69 -74.79 9.06
CA GLY A 573 4.32 -73.48 8.84
C GLY A 573 5.59 -73.36 9.68
N GLY A 574 6.13 -72.16 9.82
CA GLY A 574 7.28 -71.93 10.68
C GLY A 574 7.89 -70.54 10.51
N SER A 575 8.89 -70.24 11.33
CA SER A 575 9.66 -69.01 11.22
C SER A 575 11.13 -69.22 11.60
N HIS A 576 12.01 -68.37 11.10
CA HIS A 576 13.43 -68.37 11.43
C HIS A 576 14.12 -67.07 11.03
N ASP A 577 15.24 -66.78 11.68
CA ASP A 577 16.08 -65.64 11.36
C ASP A 577 17.29 -66.09 10.54
N VAL A 578 17.53 -65.48 9.38
CA VAL A 578 18.69 -65.72 8.51
C VAL A 578 19.65 -64.54 8.60
N TYR A 579 20.89 -64.79 9.01
CA TYR A 579 21.98 -63.82 8.94
C TYR A 579 22.89 -64.17 7.76
N ILE A 580 23.21 -63.20 6.90
CA ILE A 580 24.04 -63.39 5.69
C ILE A 580 25.18 -62.38 5.73
N TRP A 581 26.43 -62.80 5.51
CA TRP A 581 27.58 -61.88 5.54
C TRP A 581 28.63 -62.26 4.49
N GLY A 582 28.73 -61.43 3.45
CA GLY A 582 29.51 -61.75 2.27
C GLY A 582 28.96 -62.94 1.49
N VAL A 583 29.65 -63.25 0.40
CA VAL A 583 29.21 -64.23 -0.58
C VAL A 583 29.27 -65.65 -0.02
N GLY A 584 28.13 -66.32 0.08
CA GLY A 584 28.03 -67.74 0.43
C GLY A 584 28.07 -68.10 1.92
N ASN A 585 28.20 -67.13 2.82
CA ASN A 585 28.11 -67.36 4.27
C ASN A 585 26.73 -67.00 4.79
N ALA A 586 26.10 -67.94 5.50
CA ALA A 586 24.86 -67.68 6.19
C ALA A 586 24.73 -68.49 7.47
N ARG A 587 23.92 -67.98 8.41
CA ARG A 587 23.59 -68.62 9.67
C ARG A 587 22.10 -68.47 9.94
N VAL A 588 21.44 -69.60 10.11
CA VAL A 588 20.02 -69.64 10.50
C VAL A 588 19.91 -69.76 12.01
N THR A 589 19.06 -68.94 12.62
CA THR A 589 18.80 -68.86 14.06
C THR A 589 17.29 -68.80 14.31
N ASN A 590 16.86 -68.90 15.57
CA ASN A 590 15.44 -68.78 15.97
C ASN A 590 14.47 -69.69 15.19
N GLN A 591 14.92 -70.90 14.83
CA GLN A 591 14.13 -71.84 14.03
C GLN A 591 12.95 -72.41 14.82
N GLN A 592 11.74 -72.12 14.34
CA GLN A 592 10.48 -72.67 14.83
C GLN A 592 9.77 -73.35 13.67
N GLN A 593 9.62 -74.67 13.72
CA GLN A 593 8.83 -75.42 12.74
C GLN A 593 7.52 -75.89 13.37
N LEU A 594 6.42 -75.63 12.66
CA LEU A 594 5.08 -76.12 12.97
C LEU A 594 4.77 -77.26 12.00
N GLY A 595 4.55 -78.46 12.53
CA GLY A 595 4.23 -79.66 11.76
C GLY A 595 5.41 -80.25 10.97
N TYR A 596 5.36 -81.57 10.77
CA TYR A 596 6.39 -82.33 10.05
C TYR A 596 6.00 -82.67 8.61
N ALA A 597 5.07 -81.91 8.01
CA ALA A 597 4.59 -82.20 6.66
C ALA A 597 5.61 -81.85 5.55
N TYR A 598 6.62 -81.06 5.91
CA TYR A 598 7.66 -80.54 5.03
C TYR A 598 8.98 -80.38 5.78
N GLU A 599 10.08 -80.26 5.04
CA GLU A 599 11.41 -79.90 5.53
C GLU A 599 11.90 -78.67 4.77
N TRP A 600 12.76 -77.86 5.40
CA TRP A 600 13.50 -76.81 4.71
C TRP A 600 15.01 -76.96 4.89
N ARG A 601 15.77 -76.46 3.91
CA ARG A 601 17.22 -76.35 3.98
C ARG A 601 17.73 -75.08 3.32
N TYR A 602 18.92 -74.68 3.71
CA TYR A 602 19.68 -73.63 3.03
C TYR A 602 20.85 -74.26 2.28
N MET A 603 20.90 -74.06 0.97
CA MET A 603 21.97 -74.56 0.10
C MET A 603 22.72 -73.37 -0.50
N GLN A 604 24.05 -73.48 -0.68
CA GLN A 604 24.78 -72.43 -1.39
C GLN A 604 24.30 -72.31 -2.84
N GLN A 605 24.11 -71.08 -3.30
CA GLN A 605 23.76 -70.77 -4.68
C GLN A 605 25.05 -70.64 -5.48
N ALA A 606 25.27 -71.49 -6.48
CA ALA A 606 26.37 -71.33 -7.43
C ALA A 606 26.00 -70.32 -8.54
N ASN A 607 27.01 -69.61 -9.05
CA ASN A 607 26.94 -68.80 -10.25
C ASN A 607 26.74 -69.67 -11.50
N ALA A 608 26.47 -69.03 -12.64
CA ALA A 608 26.35 -69.70 -13.94
C ALA A 608 27.65 -70.44 -14.39
N ASP A 609 28.79 -70.12 -13.77
CA ASP A 609 30.07 -70.83 -13.95
C ASP A 609 30.19 -72.14 -13.15
N GLY A 610 29.22 -72.44 -12.28
CA GLY A 610 29.19 -73.65 -11.44
C GLY A 610 30.29 -73.76 -10.38
N THR A 611 31.09 -72.70 -10.15
CA THR A 611 32.29 -72.75 -9.31
C THR A 611 32.40 -71.61 -8.30
N ALA A 612 31.93 -70.41 -8.63
CA ALA A 612 31.79 -69.31 -7.69
C ALA A 612 30.41 -69.37 -7.02
N ILE A 613 30.35 -69.01 -5.73
CA ILE A 613 29.08 -68.86 -5.01
C ILE A 613 28.51 -67.46 -5.26
N SER A 614 27.19 -67.29 -5.27
CA SER A 614 26.47 -65.99 -5.33
C SER A 614 25.76 -65.65 -4.02
N GLY A 615 25.32 -66.67 -3.27
CA GLY A 615 24.42 -66.50 -2.14
C GLY A 615 23.99 -67.85 -1.55
N ILE A 616 22.77 -67.89 -1.00
CA ILE A 616 22.13 -69.11 -0.47
C ILE A 616 20.70 -69.23 -1.03
N ASN A 617 20.20 -70.44 -1.17
CA ASN A 617 18.82 -70.73 -1.55
C ASN A 617 18.09 -71.34 -0.35
N LEU A 618 16.96 -70.73 0.06
CA LEU A 618 15.95 -71.44 0.85
C LEU A 618 15.25 -72.44 -0.07
N GLN A 619 15.30 -73.72 0.30
CA GLN A 619 14.60 -74.79 -0.40
C GLN A 619 13.65 -75.53 0.55
N ILE A 620 12.50 -75.99 0.03
CA ILE A 620 11.51 -76.80 0.76
C ILE A 620 11.29 -78.13 0.04
N ARG A 621 11.20 -79.22 0.81
CA ARG A 621 10.71 -80.55 0.40
C ARG A 621 9.41 -80.83 1.14
N GLN A 622 8.42 -81.48 0.51
CA GLN A 622 7.23 -81.96 1.22
C GLN A 622 6.82 -83.36 0.75
N ASP A 623 6.48 -84.22 1.71
CA ASP A 623 6.25 -85.64 1.48
C ASP A 623 4.78 -86.06 1.70
N SER A 624 3.91 -85.10 2.06
CA SER A 624 2.64 -85.38 2.75
C SER A 624 1.40 -85.44 1.86
N GLN A 625 1.36 -84.68 0.76
CA GLN A 625 0.27 -84.73 -0.21
C GLN A 625 0.76 -84.34 -1.61
N ASP A 626 -0.10 -84.38 -2.63
CA ASP A 626 0.34 -84.18 -4.02
C ASP A 626 0.94 -82.79 -4.28
N VAL A 627 0.41 -81.75 -3.63
CA VAL A 627 0.94 -80.38 -3.64
C VAL A 627 0.65 -79.68 -2.30
N ILE A 628 1.66 -79.05 -1.69
CA ILE A 628 1.45 -78.03 -0.63
C ILE A 628 1.78 -76.66 -1.20
N LYS A 629 0.94 -75.67 -0.88
CA LYS A 629 1.13 -74.27 -1.27
C LYS A 629 1.68 -73.50 -0.07
N PHE A 630 2.82 -72.85 -0.27
CA PHE A 630 3.51 -72.04 0.73
C PHE A 630 3.46 -70.56 0.33
N SER A 631 3.22 -69.70 1.31
CA SER A 631 3.52 -68.26 1.27
C SER A 631 4.72 -68.05 2.18
N VAL A 632 5.79 -67.48 1.64
CA VAL A 632 7.00 -67.14 2.40
C VAL A 632 7.13 -65.64 2.44
N ASN A 633 6.95 -65.05 3.63
CA ASN A 633 7.18 -63.65 3.90
C ASN A 633 8.60 -63.49 4.44
N MET A 634 9.37 -62.54 3.88
CA MET A 634 10.64 -62.13 4.45
C MET A 634 10.63 -60.66 4.82
N THR A 635 11.04 -60.38 6.06
CA THR A 635 11.13 -59.03 6.63
C THR A 635 12.54 -58.82 7.13
N ARG A 636 13.20 -57.73 6.74
CA ARG A 636 14.51 -57.40 7.32
C ARG A 636 14.37 -56.88 8.75
N ILE A 637 15.25 -57.32 9.64
CA ILE A 637 15.26 -56.99 11.07
C ILE A 637 16.63 -56.51 11.59
N GLY A 638 17.61 -56.35 10.69
CA GLY A 638 18.96 -55.81 10.90
C GLY A 638 19.68 -55.66 9.57
#